data_AF-A0A1Q6VIR5-F1
#
_entry.id   AF-A0A1Q6VIR5-F1
#
_cell.length_a   1.000
_cell.length_b   1.000
_cell.length_c   1.000
_cell.angle_alpha   90.00
_cell.angle_beta   90.00
_cell.angle_gamma   90.00
#
_symmetry.space_group_name_H-M   'P 1'
#
loop_
_entity.id
_entity.type
_entity.pdbx_description
1 polymer ?
#
loop_
_entity_poly.entity_id
_entity_poly.type
_entity_poly.pdbx_seq_one_letter_code
_entity_poly.pdbx_strand_id
1 'polypeptide(L)'
;MRLDVAGTPLETGLQLLGSLIGDHAKTAIGTLLATGTVVGTGANVFEAVRPPKYVPPFAWGATGGARMSRDGFLSIAERVLPRRDVAVDAGLRVLLGRIYDWATG
;
A
#
# COMPACT_ATOMS: atom_id res chain seq x y z
N MET A 1 -10.14 -10.32 -16.73
CA MET A 1 -10.24 -10.47 -15.26
C MET A 1 -10.68 -9.13 -14.71
N ARG A 2 -11.66 -9.11 -13.82
CA ARG A 2 -12.18 -7.84 -13.26
C ARG A 2 -11.60 -7.59 -11.88
N LEU A 3 -11.07 -6.39 -11.67
CA LEU A 3 -10.69 -5.90 -10.34
C LEU A 3 -11.84 -5.08 -9.75
N ASP A 4 -11.93 -5.04 -8.43
CA ASP A 4 -12.77 -4.09 -7.71
C ASP A 4 -11.84 -3.24 -6.84
N VAL A 5 -11.70 -1.97 -7.20
CA VAL A 5 -10.77 -1.03 -6.57
C VAL A 5 -11.58 0.12 -6.00
N ALA A 6 -11.62 0.21 -4.67
CA ALA A 6 -12.44 1.21 -3.96
C ALA A 6 -13.92 1.25 -4.42
N GLY A 7 -14.52 0.08 -4.70
CA GLY A 7 -15.90 -0.03 -5.19
C GLY A 7 -16.06 0.25 -6.68
N THR A 8 -14.97 0.53 -7.40
CA THR A 8 -14.97 0.74 -8.85
C THR A 8 -14.54 -0.53 -9.57
N PRO A 9 -15.40 -1.14 -10.39
CA PRO A 9 -15.01 -2.28 -11.22
C PRO A 9 -14.09 -1.83 -12.36
N LEU A 10 -12.97 -2.53 -12.54
CA LEU A 10 -11.99 -2.29 -13.60
C LEU A 10 -11.77 -3.57 -14.42
N GLU A 11 -12.05 -3.51 -15.73
CA GLU A 11 -11.74 -4.60 -16.66
C GLU A 11 -10.28 -4.54 -17.08
N THR A 12 -9.52 -5.61 -16.83
CA THR A 12 -8.09 -5.63 -17.12
C THR A 12 -7.73 -6.19 -18.49
N GLY A 13 -8.67 -6.84 -19.18
CA GLY A 13 -8.41 -7.58 -20.42
C GLY A 13 -7.54 -8.84 -20.29
N LEU A 14 -7.00 -9.11 -19.09
CA LEU A 14 -6.13 -10.27 -18.84
C LEU A 14 -6.94 -11.50 -18.44
N GLN A 15 -6.55 -12.69 -18.90
CA GLN A 15 -7.14 -13.94 -18.43
C GLN A 15 -6.72 -14.27 -16.99
N LEU A 16 -5.46 -14.01 -16.64
CA LEU A 16 -4.89 -14.23 -15.31
C LEU A 16 -4.19 -12.96 -14.83
N LEU A 17 -4.42 -12.58 -13.58
CA LEU A 17 -3.73 -11.45 -12.95
C LEU A 17 -3.42 -11.81 -11.48
N GLY A 18 -2.14 -11.70 -11.13
CA GLY A 18 -1.67 -11.84 -9.76
C GLY A 18 -2.12 -10.70 -8.86
N SER A 19 -1.47 -10.54 -7.72
CA SER A 19 -1.71 -9.39 -6.85
C SER A 19 -0.96 -8.17 -7.36
N LEU A 20 -1.53 -6.98 -7.16
CA LEU A 20 -0.89 -5.70 -7.41
C LEU A 20 -0.52 -5.11 -6.04
N ILE A 21 0.76 -4.82 -5.84
CA ILE A 21 1.28 -4.33 -4.56
C ILE A 21 1.94 -2.99 -4.80
N GLY A 22 1.39 -1.94 -4.19
CA GLY A 22 1.93 -0.59 -4.27
C GLY A 22 3.23 -0.43 -3.50
N ASP A 23 3.98 0.62 -3.85
CA ASP A 23 5.24 0.95 -3.20
C ASP A 23 5.10 1.11 -1.69
N HIS A 24 6.15 0.79 -0.94
CA HIS A 24 6.18 0.89 0.52
C HIS A 24 5.10 0.11 1.28
N ALA A 25 4.30 -0.72 0.60
CA ALA A 25 3.40 -1.65 1.26
C ALA A 25 4.20 -2.73 2.01
N LYS A 26 3.68 -3.18 3.15
CA LYS A 26 4.19 -4.34 3.90
C LYS A 26 3.06 -5.29 4.20
N THR A 27 3.36 -6.58 4.20
CA THR A 27 2.43 -7.62 4.63
C THR A 27 2.98 -8.31 5.87
N ALA A 28 2.09 -8.85 6.69
CA ALA A 28 2.46 -9.78 7.73
C ALA A 28 3.06 -11.06 7.11
N ILE A 29 3.82 -11.80 7.93
CA ILE A 29 4.33 -13.10 7.54
C ILE A 29 3.14 -14.05 7.34
N GLY A 30 3.12 -14.78 6.23
CA GLY A 30 2.07 -15.74 5.92
C GLY A 30 0.77 -15.14 5.36
N THR A 31 0.76 -13.87 4.95
CA THR A 31 -0.39 -13.27 4.27
C THR A 31 -0.70 -14.00 2.95
N LEU A 32 -1.93 -14.49 2.81
CA LEU A 32 -2.45 -15.20 1.65
C LEU A 32 -3.22 -14.23 0.73
N LEU A 33 -2.51 -13.63 -0.22
CA LEU A 33 -3.12 -12.76 -1.23
C LEU A 33 -3.85 -13.61 -2.29
N ALA A 34 -5.09 -13.23 -2.59
CA ALA A 34 -5.83 -13.86 -3.68
C ALA A 34 -5.45 -13.21 -5.03
N THR A 35 -5.78 -13.88 -6.13
CA THR A 35 -5.62 -13.31 -7.49
C THR A 35 -6.31 -11.96 -7.59
N GLY A 36 -5.65 -10.97 -8.17
CA GLY A 36 -6.20 -9.61 -8.28
C GLY A 36 -6.38 -8.89 -6.96
N THR A 37 -5.79 -9.34 -5.85
CA THR A 37 -5.73 -8.50 -4.65
C THR A 37 -4.90 -7.25 -4.94
N VAL A 38 -5.47 -6.08 -4.68
CA VAL A 38 -4.83 -4.77 -4.85
C VAL A 38 -4.48 -4.22 -3.47
N VAL A 39 -3.18 -4.08 -3.19
CA VAL A 39 -2.66 -3.47 -1.97
C VAL A 39 -2.13 -2.08 -2.30
N GLY A 40 -2.75 -1.05 -1.72
CA GLY A 40 -2.38 0.34 -1.95
C GLY A 40 -0.99 0.69 -1.44
N THR A 41 -0.44 1.78 -1.98
CA THR A 41 0.87 2.32 -1.57
C THR A 41 0.90 2.58 -0.06
N GLY A 42 2.02 2.27 0.59
CA GLY A 42 2.24 2.49 2.02
C GLY A 42 1.36 1.67 2.96
N ALA A 43 0.50 0.77 2.46
CA ALA A 43 -0.38 -0.04 3.30
C ALA A 43 0.42 -1.04 4.17
N ASN A 44 0.02 -1.21 5.42
CA ASN A 44 0.55 -2.23 6.32
C ASN A 44 -0.55 -3.27 6.55
N VAL A 45 -0.40 -4.44 5.93
CA VAL A 45 -1.43 -5.50 5.91
C VAL A 45 -1.11 -6.52 7.00
N PHE A 46 -1.75 -6.38 8.15
CA PHE A 46 -1.70 -7.31 9.28
C PHE A 46 -3.12 -7.58 9.79
N GLU A 47 -3.28 -8.39 10.85
CA GLU A 47 -4.58 -8.80 11.46
C GLU A 47 -5.41 -9.85 10.69
N ALA A 48 -5.18 -10.03 9.39
CA ALA A 48 -5.88 -11.04 8.60
C ALA A 48 -4.90 -11.93 7.83
N VAL A 49 -5.08 -13.25 7.93
CA VAL A 49 -4.35 -14.22 7.09
C VAL A 49 -4.72 -14.04 5.62
N ARG A 50 -6.00 -13.76 5.32
CA ARG A 50 -6.49 -13.46 3.97
C ARG A 50 -7.15 -12.08 3.97
N PRO A 51 -6.47 -11.03 3.51
CA PRO A 51 -7.02 -9.68 3.48
C PRO A 51 -8.10 -9.53 2.40
N PRO A 52 -8.88 -8.43 2.41
CA PRO A 52 -9.82 -8.09 1.35
C PRO A 52 -9.16 -8.00 -0.03
N LYS A 53 -9.97 -8.05 -1.11
CA LYS A 53 -9.48 -7.87 -2.49
C LYS A 53 -8.89 -6.49 -2.76
N TYR A 54 -9.28 -5.48 -1.99
CA TYR A 54 -8.73 -4.15 -2.05
C TYR A 54 -8.32 -3.70 -0.64
N VAL A 55 -7.06 -3.30 -0.48
CA VAL A 55 -6.54 -2.65 0.72
C VAL A 55 -6.18 -1.21 0.34
N PRO A 56 -6.78 -0.18 0.99
CA PRO A 56 -6.55 1.22 0.64
C PRO A 56 -5.09 1.66 0.80
N PRO A 57 -4.66 2.71 0.09
CA PRO A 57 -3.41 3.40 0.37
C PRO A 57 -3.28 3.77 1.85
N PHE A 58 -2.10 3.53 2.39
CA PHE A 58 -1.73 3.83 3.78
C PHE A 58 -2.61 3.15 4.84
N ALA A 59 -3.36 2.10 4.50
CA ALA A 59 -4.11 1.32 5.48
C ALA A 59 -3.18 0.81 6.60
N TRP A 60 -3.69 0.80 7.83
CA TRP A 60 -3.00 0.28 9.00
C TRP A 60 -3.80 -0.90 9.55
N GLY A 61 -3.46 -2.09 9.05
CA GLY A 61 -4.24 -3.32 9.24
C GLY A 61 -5.02 -3.69 7.99
N ALA A 62 -5.39 -4.97 7.89
CA ALA A 62 -6.30 -5.47 6.86
C ALA A 62 -7.78 -5.22 7.21
N THR A 63 -8.04 -4.93 8.48
CA THR A 63 -9.37 -4.74 9.08
C THR A 63 -9.41 -3.45 9.88
N GLY A 64 -10.58 -2.86 10.09
CA GLY A 64 -10.75 -1.73 11.03
C GLY A 64 -10.55 -0.32 10.46
N GLY A 65 -10.23 -0.16 9.17
CA GLY A 65 -10.29 1.14 8.49
C GLY A 65 -9.28 2.20 8.97
N ALA A 66 -8.37 1.83 9.87
CA ALA A 66 -7.31 2.72 10.34
C ALA A 66 -6.34 3.03 9.20
N ARG A 67 -5.72 4.21 9.29
CA ARG A 67 -4.76 4.71 8.30
C ARG A 67 -3.49 5.19 9.01
N MET A 68 -2.33 4.83 8.46
CA MET A 68 -1.05 5.34 8.88
C MET A 68 -1.01 6.85 8.64
N SER A 69 -0.53 7.63 9.62
CA SER A 69 -0.41 9.08 9.45
C SER A 69 0.71 9.44 8.46
N ARG A 70 0.60 10.64 7.88
CA ARG A 70 1.63 11.21 7.00
C ARG A 70 3.01 11.24 7.66
N ASP A 71 3.07 11.74 8.89
CA ASP A 71 4.33 11.83 9.64
C ASP A 71 4.88 10.44 10.00
N GLY A 72 3.99 9.49 10.33
CA GLY A 72 4.37 8.10 10.55
C GLY A 72 4.97 7.47 9.29
N PHE A 73 4.37 7.70 8.13
CA PHE A 73 4.89 7.27 6.84
C PHE A 73 6.29 7.84 6.56
N LEU A 74 6.44 9.17 6.70
CA LEU A 74 7.70 9.85 6.44
C LEU A 74 8.81 9.38 7.40
N SER A 75 8.50 9.20 8.68
CA SER A 75 9.45 8.67 9.66
C SER A 75 9.91 7.25 9.31
N ILE A 76 9.00 6.40 8.84
CA ILE A 76 9.35 5.06 8.37
C ILE A 76 10.24 5.15 7.13
N ALA A 77 9.90 6.00 6.16
CA ALA A 77 10.69 6.18 4.94
C ALA A 77 12.14 6.59 5.25
N GLU A 78 12.32 7.58 6.13
CA GLU A 78 13.65 8.02 6.61
C GLU A 78 14.46 6.92 7.26
N ARG A 79 13.79 5.95 7.91
CA ARG A 79 14.48 4.82 8.56
C ARG A 79 14.80 3.65 7.63
N VAL A 80 14.00 3.43 6.58
CA VAL A 80 14.10 2.22 5.75
C VAL A 80 14.75 2.44 4.40
N LEU A 81 14.66 3.64 3.83
CA LEU A 81 15.28 3.96 2.54
C LEU A 81 16.82 3.96 2.61
N PRO A 82 17.47 4.49 3.66
CA PRO A 82 18.93 4.43 3.77
C PRO A 82 19.50 3.02 3.85
N ARG A 83 18.69 2.00 4.23
CA ARG A 83 19.10 0.59 4.21
C ARG A 83 19.27 0.02 2.80
N ARG A 84 18.86 0.78 1.79
CA ARG A 84 18.93 0.48 0.36
C ARG A 84 19.77 1.53 -0.36
N ASP A 85 20.61 2.25 0.39
CA ASP A 85 21.48 3.32 -0.10
C ASP A 85 20.72 4.50 -0.75
N VAL A 86 19.45 4.71 -0.34
CA VAL A 86 18.64 5.86 -0.77
C VAL A 86 18.58 6.88 0.37
N ALA A 87 19.29 8.00 0.21
CA ALA A 87 19.23 9.11 1.16
C ALA A 87 17.87 9.83 1.06
N VAL A 88 17.27 10.14 2.21
CA VAL A 88 16.03 10.93 2.27
C VAL A 88 16.39 12.39 2.53
N ASP A 89 16.63 13.12 1.46
CA ASP A 89 16.82 14.57 1.52
C ASP A 89 15.48 15.33 1.64
N ALA A 90 15.56 16.65 1.77
CA ALA A 90 14.37 17.49 1.88
C ALA A 90 13.44 17.38 0.66
N GLY A 91 13.99 17.21 -0.55
CA GLY A 91 13.23 17.08 -1.78
C GLY A 91 12.44 15.78 -1.83
N LEU A 92 13.09 14.65 -1.52
CA LEU A 92 12.44 13.35 -1.46
C LEU A 92 11.41 13.30 -0.32
N ARG A 93 11.70 13.89 0.83
CA ARG A 93 10.72 13.98 1.94
C ARG A 93 9.46 14.75 1.50
N VAL A 94 9.61 15.86 0.77
CA VAL A 94 8.47 16.62 0.22
C VAL A 94 7.71 15.78 -0.82
N LEU A 95 8.40 15.09 -1.72
CA LEU A 95 7.79 14.24 -2.73
C LEU A 95 6.96 13.11 -2.10
N LEU A 96 7.54 12.37 -1.15
CA LEU A 96 6.85 11.31 -0.41
C LEU A 96 5.62 11.84 0.33
N GLY A 97 5.74 13.03 0.92
CA GLY A 97 4.62 13.71 1.55
C GLY A 97 3.49 14.03 0.57
N ARG A 98 3.81 14.52 -0.64
CA ARG A 98 2.81 14.78 -1.69
C ARG A 98 2.15 13.50 -2.20
N ILE A 99 2.88 12.39 -2.30
CA ILE A 99 2.30 11.08 -2.66
C ILE A 99 1.29 10.65 -1.60
N TYR A 100 1.60 10.83 -0.32
CA TYR A 100 0.65 10.58 0.75
C TYR A 100 -0.61 11.43 0.59
N ASP A 101 -0.44 12.75 0.43
CA ASP A 101 -1.56 13.69 0.33
C ASP A 101 -2.45 13.37 -0.89
N TRP A 102 -1.85 13.04 -2.04
CA TRP A 102 -2.58 12.64 -3.26
C TRP A 102 -3.35 11.32 -3.13
N ALA A 103 -2.76 10.31 -2.47
CA ALA A 103 -3.38 9.00 -2.37
C ALA A 103 -4.41 8.88 -1.22
N THR A 104 -4.50 9.90 -0.36
CA THR A 104 -5.36 9.89 0.83
C THR A 104 -6.47 10.93 0.84
N GLY A 105 -6.37 11.95 -0.01
CA GLY A 105 -7.44 12.90 -0.33
C GLY A 105 -8.41 12.37 -1.37
#